data_AF-A0A968P313-F1
#
_entry.id   AF-A0A968P313-F1
#
_cell.length_a   1.000
_cell.length_b   1.000
_cell.length_c   1.000
_cell.angle_alpha   90.00
_cell.angle_beta   90.00
_cell.angle_gamma   90.00
#
_symmetry.space_group_name_H-M   'P 1'
#
loop_
_entity.id
_entity.type
_entity.pdbx_description
1 polymer ?
#
loop_
_entity_poly.entity_id
_entity_poly.type
_entity_poly.pdbx_seq_one_letter_code
_entity_poly.pdbx_strand_id
1 'polypeptide(L)'
;MVRAEPANDRAPLVSEAWPRFGLGEPFRIALCPLVGKAHPAFDLTMGDRGFRACVHLPMIEPAGHAVREQLELILGLAVQEGVHLLVFPELTVDVATREWLTETLKGRKRSDLPLGVVAGSFHVERATSDRPYNESRFVDGRGWELLEHQKRGRFRVTRKQVGKLLDRGFFCDVGGLRARLSQLPVVIEEHIEPGTRLELLEAAIGQMAVLICADAIDDVSRHQLRDAVAHLRPDFLFLPAMSPKTALFDELTASMERRGVSTFFVNAHCLCPRGQTLAAVCLSLFRGKDDPPTRVRWRQGVGLEEWASHAGLWKRLRQPVAPFSWLRGPREKRLGLVVDLGAYWR
;
A
#
# COMPACT_ATOMS: atom_id res chain seq x y z
N MET A 1 4.80 -17.98 15.51
CA MET A 1 3.75 -17.37 16.33
C MET A 1 3.78 -15.87 16.07
N VAL A 2 2.71 -15.28 15.54
CA VAL A 2 2.61 -13.81 15.38
C VAL A 2 2.19 -13.25 16.73
N ARG A 3 2.94 -12.28 17.25
CA ARG A 3 2.54 -11.53 18.44
C ARG A 3 1.80 -10.27 17.99
N ALA A 4 0.61 -10.06 18.55
CA ALA A 4 -0.07 -8.78 18.48
C ALA A 4 0.45 -7.93 19.63
N GLU A 5 0.96 -6.74 19.32
CA GLU A 5 1.45 -5.78 20.30
C GLU A 5 0.76 -4.44 20.01
N PRO A 6 0.39 -3.66 21.05
CA PRO A 6 -0.06 -2.29 20.85
C PRO A 6 1.07 -1.49 20.20
N ALA A 7 0.71 -0.53 19.34
CA ALA A 7 1.71 0.30 18.70
C ALA A 7 2.48 1.15 19.74
N ASN A 8 3.81 1.12 19.62
CA ASN A 8 4.85 1.80 20.40
C ASN A 8 4.41 2.80 21.50
N ASP A 9 4.73 2.53 22.78
CA ASP A 9 4.48 3.38 23.97
C ASP A 9 5.16 4.78 23.94
N ARG A 10 5.86 5.13 22.85
CA ARG A 10 6.65 6.36 22.73
C ARG A 10 5.92 7.52 22.07
N ALA A 11 4.74 7.31 21.49
CA ALA A 11 3.90 8.38 20.95
C ALA A 11 2.81 8.74 21.98
N PRO A 12 2.43 10.02 22.12
CA PRO A 12 1.25 10.39 22.92
C PRO A 12 0.04 9.60 22.40
N LEU A 13 -0.86 9.17 23.31
CA LEU A 13 -2.05 8.41 22.94
C LEU A 13 -2.75 9.09 21.77
N VAL A 14 -2.89 8.35 20.67
CA VAL A 14 -3.42 8.81 19.38
C VAL A 14 -4.82 9.43 19.53
N SER A 15 -5.54 9.02 20.58
CA SER A 15 -6.83 9.55 21.00
C SER A 15 -6.87 11.04 21.31
N GLU A 16 -5.75 11.68 21.67
CA GLU A 16 -5.70 13.13 21.93
C GLU A 16 -5.37 13.96 20.69
N ALA A 17 -4.74 13.36 19.67
CA ALA A 17 -4.21 14.07 18.51
C ALA A 17 -5.13 14.04 17.28
N TRP A 18 -6.07 13.10 17.22
CA TRP A 18 -7.04 13.00 16.15
C TRP A 18 -8.29 13.81 16.49
N PRO A 19 -8.76 14.71 15.59
CA PRO A 19 -10.04 15.36 15.80
C PRO A 19 -11.11 14.27 15.96
N ARG A 20 -11.97 14.43 16.97
CA ARG A 20 -13.18 13.61 17.07
C ARG A 20 -14.03 13.97 15.88
N PHE A 21 -14.20 13.04 14.96
CA PHE A 21 -15.14 13.20 13.85
C PHE A 21 -16.54 13.27 14.43
N GLY A 22 -17.26 14.35 14.13
CA GLY A 22 -18.67 14.44 14.47
C GLY A 22 -19.45 13.33 13.76
N LEU A 23 -20.53 12.85 14.37
CA LEU A 23 -21.49 11.99 13.67
C LEU A 23 -21.93 12.71 12.38
N GLY A 24 -21.68 12.10 11.23
CA GLY A 24 -22.02 12.69 9.93
C GLY A 24 -20.87 13.36 9.18
N GLU A 25 -19.70 13.54 9.78
CA GLU A 25 -18.54 14.10 9.07
C GLU A 25 -17.87 13.04 8.18
N PRO A 26 -17.66 13.33 6.88
CA PRO A 26 -17.09 12.36 5.94
C PRO A 26 -15.62 12.10 6.24
N PHE A 27 -15.25 10.85 6.51
CA PHE A 27 -13.85 10.44 6.54
C PHE A 27 -13.40 9.98 5.16
N ARG A 28 -12.39 10.64 4.58
CA ARG A 28 -11.98 10.43 3.18
C ARG A 28 -10.58 9.82 3.09
N ILE A 29 -10.46 8.70 2.40
CA ILE A 29 -9.20 7.97 2.16
C ILE A 29 -8.86 8.05 0.68
N ALA A 30 -7.61 8.34 0.33
CA ALA A 30 -7.14 8.28 -1.04
C ALA A 30 -6.05 7.20 -1.23
N LEU A 31 -6.27 6.33 -2.21
CA LEU A 31 -5.37 5.26 -2.62
C LEU A 31 -4.57 5.69 -3.83
N CYS A 32 -3.27 5.92 -3.64
CA CYS A 32 -2.43 6.64 -4.57
C CYS A 32 -1.36 5.71 -5.18
N PRO A 33 -1.58 5.08 -6.36
CA PRO A 33 -0.69 4.08 -6.95
C PRO A 33 0.68 4.60 -7.44
N LEU A 34 0.92 5.91 -7.32
CA LEU A 34 2.07 6.67 -7.85
C LEU A 34 2.35 6.40 -9.33
N VAL A 35 2.04 7.39 -10.17
CA VAL A 35 2.15 7.22 -11.61
C VAL A 35 3.60 7.32 -12.06
N GLY A 36 4.07 6.34 -12.82
CA GLY A 36 5.43 6.30 -13.38
C GLY A 36 6.10 4.97 -13.08
N LYS A 37 7.44 4.97 -13.05
CA LYS A 37 8.28 3.85 -12.62
C LYS A 37 8.85 4.11 -11.21
N ALA A 38 8.02 4.62 -10.30
CA ALA A 38 8.42 4.99 -8.95
C ALA A 38 8.72 3.73 -8.12
N HIS A 39 9.81 3.04 -8.45
CA HIS A 39 10.30 1.84 -7.79
C HIS A 39 11.83 1.84 -7.79
N PRO A 40 12.46 1.16 -6.83
CA PRO A 40 13.90 0.99 -6.85
C PRO A 40 14.30 0.07 -7.99
N ALA A 41 15.56 0.15 -8.37
CA ALA A 41 16.18 -0.93 -9.12
C ALA A 41 16.44 -2.12 -8.19
N PHE A 42 16.42 -3.33 -8.73
CA PHE A 42 16.70 -4.53 -7.96
C PHE A 42 17.97 -5.21 -8.46
N ASP A 43 18.75 -5.73 -7.53
CA ASP A 43 19.92 -6.56 -7.80
C ASP A 43 19.69 -7.98 -7.28
N LEU A 44 20.32 -8.95 -7.94
CA LEU A 44 20.42 -10.30 -7.43
C LEU A 44 21.55 -10.36 -6.39
N THR A 45 21.27 -11.00 -5.27
CA THR A 45 22.18 -11.08 -4.12
C THR A 45 22.75 -12.50 -3.97
N MET A 46 23.97 -12.57 -3.42
CA MET A 46 24.59 -13.75 -2.80
C MET A 46 24.33 -15.08 -3.55
N GLY A 47 25.14 -15.37 -4.55
CA GLY A 47 25.05 -16.62 -5.32
C GLY A 47 23.74 -16.75 -6.12
N ASP A 48 23.15 -15.61 -6.51
CA ASP A 48 21.95 -15.49 -7.35
C ASP A 48 20.68 -16.17 -6.78
N ARG A 49 20.58 -16.33 -5.45
CA ARG A 49 19.43 -17.02 -4.82
C ARG A 49 18.30 -16.10 -4.37
N GLY A 50 18.56 -14.81 -4.27
CA GLY A 50 17.55 -13.82 -3.88
C GLY A 50 17.75 -12.48 -4.56
N PHE A 51 16.80 -11.57 -4.40
CA PHE A 51 16.90 -10.21 -4.92
C PHE A 51 16.49 -9.16 -3.90
N ARG A 52 17.09 -7.96 -3.95
CA ARG A 52 16.73 -6.84 -3.07
C ARG A 52 16.79 -5.52 -3.82
N ALA A 53 16.16 -4.49 -3.25
CA ALA A 53 16.29 -3.13 -3.77
C ALA A 53 17.75 -2.66 -3.65
N CYS A 54 18.24 -2.00 -4.70
CA CYS A 54 19.52 -1.31 -4.69
C CYS A 54 19.39 0.00 -3.91
N VAL A 55 19.48 -0.06 -2.58
CA VAL A 55 19.23 1.10 -1.69
C VAL A 55 20.18 2.29 -1.92
N HIS A 56 21.31 2.07 -2.58
CA HIS A 56 22.31 3.09 -2.94
C HIS A 56 22.08 3.70 -4.33
N LEU A 57 21.16 3.14 -5.13
CA LEU A 57 20.76 3.71 -6.41
C LEU A 57 19.48 4.52 -6.22
N PRO A 58 19.31 5.64 -6.93
CA PRO A 58 18.05 6.36 -6.92
C PRO A 58 16.93 5.49 -7.49
N MET A 59 15.69 5.85 -7.15
CA MET A 59 14.49 5.32 -7.81
C MET A 59 14.61 5.46 -9.33
N ILE A 60 14.25 4.42 -10.08
CA ILE A 60 14.54 4.34 -11.53
C ILE A 60 13.88 5.48 -12.29
N GLU A 61 12.60 5.78 -12.02
CA GLU A 61 11.94 6.88 -12.71
C GLU A 61 10.63 7.32 -12.02
N PRO A 62 10.46 8.59 -11.69
CA PRO A 62 11.42 9.64 -11.94
C PRO A 62 12.52 9.62 -10.86
N ALA A 63 13.68 10.25 -11.12
CA ALA A 63 14.78 10.35 -10.12
C ALA A 63 14.20 10.83 -8.77
N GLY A 64 14.74 10.40 -7.62
CA GLY A 64 14.09 10.54 -6.30
C GLY A 64 13.43 11.90 -5.97
N HIS A 65 13.95 13.01 -6.50
CA HIS A 65 13.31 14.34 -6.45
C HIS A 65 11.87 14.36 -6.97
N ALA A 66 11.57 13.62 -8.02
CA ALA A 66 10.27 13.64 -8.66
C ALA A 66 9.26 12.67 -8.03
N VAL A 67 9.70 11.71 -7.20
CA VAL A 67 8.79 11.04 -6.25
C VAL A 67 8.34 12.04 -5.19
N ARG A 68 9.26 12.85 -4.63
CA ARG A 68 8.92 13.91 -3.68
C ARG A 68 8.00 14.96 -4.28
N GLU A 69 8.25 15.43 -5.51
CA GLU A 69 7.36 16.35 -6.22
C GLU A 69 5.95 15.75 -6.41
N GLN A 70 5.87 14.47 -6.75
CA GLN A 70 4.57 13.79 -6.88
C GLN A 70 3.85 13.68 -5.53
N LEU A 71 4.57 13.37 -4.45
CA LEU A 71 4.02 13.33 -3.10
C LEU A 71 3.56 14.73 -2.65
N GLU A 72 4.34 15.77 -2.92
CA GLU A 72 3.97 17.15 -2.61
C GLU A 72 2.71 17.59 -3.35
N LEU A 73 2.62 17.28 -4.65
CA LEU A 73 1.42 17.50 -5.43
C LEU A 73 0.22 16.76 -4.85
N ILE A 74 0.38 15.48 -4.50
CA ILE A 74 -0.68 14.65 -3.91
C ILE A 74 -1.12 15.21 -2.56
N LEU A 75 -0.19 15.65 -1.70
CA LEU A 75 -0.50 16.28 -0.41
C LEU A 75 -1.31 17.56 -0.60
N GLY A 76 -0.89 18.44 -1.52
CA GLY A 76 -1.63 19.67 -1.81
C GLY A 76 -3.05 19.42 -2.32
N LEU A 77 -3.20 18.48 -3.25
CA LEU A 77 -4.52 18.07 -3.76
C LEU A 77 -5.37 17.40 -2.68
N ALA A 78 -4.75 16.58 -1.82
CA ALA A 78 -5.45 15.90 -0.74
C ALA A 78 -6.11 16.90 0.22
N VAL A 79 -5.40 17.98 0.57
CA VAL A 79 -5.92 19.05 1.41
C VAL A 79 -7.09 19.77 0.72
N GLN A 80 -6.92 20.14 -0.55
CA GLN A 80 -7.98 20.79 -1.34
C GLN A 80 -9.24 19.92 -1.44
N GLU A 81 -9.06 18.62 -1.56
CA GLU A 81 -10.13 17.63 -1.66
C GLU A 81 -10.63 17.12 -0.30
N GLY A 82 -10.15 17.66 0.84
CA GLY A 82 -10.57 17.20 2.17
C GLY A 82 -10.29 15.71 2.43
N VAL A 83 -9.19 15.19 1.86
CA VAL A 83 -8.71 13.82 2.11
C VAL A 83 -8.00 13.77 3.45
N HIS A 84 -8.42 12.83 4.28
CA HIS A 84 -7.94 12.65 5.64
C HIS A 84 -6.79 11.65 5.72
N LEU A 85 -6.75 10.65 4.85
CA LEU A 85 -5.72 9.61 4.89
C LEU A 85 -5.23 9.27 3.48
N LEU A 86 -3.91 9.22 3.33
CA LEU A 86 -3.25 8.82 2.09
C LEU A 86 -2.62 7.43 2.23
N VAL A 87 -2.71 6.61 1.19
CA VAL A 87 -2.08 5.29 1.13
C VAL A 87 -1.24 5.19 -0.12
N PHE A 88 0.05 4.88 0.06
CA PHE A 88 1.00 4.68 -1.03
C PHE A 88 1.41 3.21 -1.19
N PRO A 89 1.94 2.81 -2.36
CA PRO A 89 2.25 1.41 -2.65
C PRO A 89 3.56 0.92 -2.01
N GLU A 90 3.76 -0.38 -2.08
CA GLU A 90 5.01 -1.02 -1.67
C GLU A 90 6.18 -0.55 -2.53
N LEU A 91 7.36 -0.39 -1.92
CA LEU A 91 8.64 -0.06 -2.58
C LEU A 91 8.59 1.22 -3.43
N THR A 92 7.81 2.23 -3.01
CA THR A 92 7.72 3.51 -3.74
C THR A 92 8.17 4.72 -2.93
N VAL A 93 8.29 4.60 -1.61
CA VAL A 93 8.68 5.68 -0.70
C VAL A 93 9.89 5.20 0.08
N ASP A 94 11.08 5.59 -0.37
CA ASP A 94 12.34 5.23 0.28
C ASP A 94 12.52 5.93 1.65
N VAL A 95 13.58 5.54 2.37
CA VAL A 95 13.89 6.07 3.71
C VAL A 95 14.03 7.60 3.69
N ALA A 96 14.82 8.13 2.76
CA ALA A 96 15.05 9.57 2.65
C ALA A 96 13.79 10.36 2.26
N THR A 97 12.89 9.76 1.47
CA THR A 97 11.60 10.36 1.10
C THR A 97 10.62 10.29 2.26
N ARG A 98 10.65 9.23 3.05
CA ARG A 98 9.86 9.12 4.28
C ARG A 98 10.30 10.14 5.33
N GLU A 99 11.60 10.33 5.53
CA GLU A 99 12.14 11.38 6.40
C GLU A 99 11.69 12.78 5.95
N TRP A 100 11.81 13.07 4.64
CA TRP A 100 11.31 14.32 4.07
C TRP A 100 9.80 14.48 4.29
N LEU A 101 9.01 13.43 4.11
CA LEU A 101 7.57 13.45 4.35
C LEU A 101 7.27 13.78 5.82
N THR A 102 7.95 13.11 6.74
CA THR A 102 7.82 13.35 8.19
C THR A 102 8.13 14.80 8.56
N GLU A 103 9.24 15.35 8.06
CA GLU A 103 9.59 16.76 8.31
C GLU A 103 8.61 17.74 7.66
N THR A 104 8.12 17.41 6.45
CA THR A 104 7.09 18.21 5.77
C THR A 104 5.78 18.25 6.58
N LEU A 105 5.39 17.13 7.20
CA LEU A 105 4.20 17.06 8.05
C LEU A 105 4.40 17.80 9.40
N LYS A 106 5.61 17.79 9.97
CA LYS A 106 5.92 18.58 11.18
C LYS A 106 5.89 20.09 10.94
N GLY A 107 6.34 20.53 9.76
CA GLY A 107 6.54 21.95 9.44
C GLY A 107 5.30 22.70 8.96
N ARG A 108 4.18 22.02 8.68
CA ARG A 108 2.96 22.64 8.13
C ARG A 108 1.87 22.78 9.21
N LYS A 109 0.96 23.74 9.01
CA LYS A 109 -0.20 23.91 9.90
C LYS A 109 -1.12 22.70 9.78
N ARG A 110 -1.73 22.32 10.89
CA ARG A 110 -2.58 21.12 10.96
C ARG A 110 -3.75 21.14 9.97
N SER A 111 -4.34 22.32 9.72
CA SER A 111 -5.43 22.53 8.75
C SER A 111 -5.02 22.25 7.31
N ASP A 112 -3.72 22.26 7.03
CA ASP A 112 -3.16 22.19 5.68
C ASP A 112 -2.57 20.80 5.41
N LEU A 113 -3.00 19.79 6.17
CA LEU A 113 -2.44 18.45 6.13
C LEU A 113 -3.51 17.37 6.27
N PRO A 114 -3.37 16.22 5.57
CA PRO A 114 -4.07 15.00 5.91
C PRO A 114 -3.84 14.60 7.37
N LEU A 115 -4.72 13.79 7.93
CA LEU A 115 -4.55 13.25 9.28
C LEU A 115 -3.45 12.21 9.39
N GLY A 116 -3.17 11.51 8.30
CA GLY A 116 -2.07 10.57 8.27
C GLY A 116 -1.83 9.97 6.90
N VAL A 117 -0.73 9.23 6.83
CA VAL A 117 -0.19 8.65 5.61
C VAL A 117 0.31 7.24 5.92
N VAL A 118 -0.23 6.24 5.22
CA VAL A 118 0.44 4.95 5.07
C VAL A 118 1.50 5.12 3.99
N ALA A 119 2.74 5.32 4.42
CA ALA A 119 3.84 5.84 3.61
C ALA A 119 4.45 4.79 2.67
N GLY A 120 3.64 3.91 2.08
CA GLY A 120 4.14 2.81 1.25
C GLY A 120 5.06 1.90 2.03
N SER A 121 6.03 1.27 1.37
CA SER A 121 7.10 0.54 2.07
C SER A 121 8.45 0.68 1.36
N PHE A 122 9.54 0.31 2.04
CA PHE A 122 10.87 0.22 1.43
C PHE A 122 11.78 -0.79 2.15
N HIS A 123 12.90 -1.16 1.51
CA HIS A 123 13.95 -1.96 2.15
C HIS A 123 14.77 -1.10 3.12
N VAL A 124 14.77 -1.46 4.40
CA VAL A 124 15.47 -0.76 5.48
C VAL A 124 16.53 -1.69 6.07
N GLU A 125 17.79 -1.25 6.01
CA GLU A 125 18.91 -1.96 6.64
C GLU A 125 18.92 -1.72 8.14
N ARG A 126 19.20 -2.76 8.93
CA ARG A 126 19.34 -2.68 10.39
C ARG A 126 20.61 -3.40 10.81
N ALA A 127 21.33 -2.85 11.79
CA ALA A 127 22.58 -3.43 12.29
C ALA A 127 22.42 -4.86 12.86
N THR A 128 21.19 -5.26 13.20
CA THR A 128 20.87 -6.56 13.80
C THR A 128 20.58 -7.67 12.79
N SER A 129 20.65 -7.40 11.48
CA SER A 129 20.27 -8.36 10.43
C SER A 129 21.22 -8.28 9.23
N ASP A 130 21.53 -9.42 8.63
CA ASP A 130 22.26 -9.51 7.35
C ASP A 130 21.37 -9.13 6.15
N ARG A 131 20.05 -9.06 6.38
CA ARG A 131 19.01 -8.78 5.39
C ARG A 131 18.25 -7.51 5.74
N PRO A 132 17.85 -6.69 4.76
CA PRO A 132 16.95 -5.58 5.01
C PRO A 132 15.56 -6.08 5.40
N TYR A 133 14.81 -5.28 6.14
CA TYR A 133 13.37 -5.46 6.30
C TYR A 133 12.63 -4.70 5.19
N ASN A 134 11.54 -5.23 4.66
CA ASN A 134 10.62 -4.42 3.85
C ASN A 134 9.56 -3.82 4.79
N GLU A 135 9.63 -2.52 5.02
CA GLU A 135 8.96 -1.86 6.13
C GLU A 135 8.01 -0.76 5.65
N SER A 136 6.79 -0.75 6.20
CA SER A 136 5.80 0.31 6.04
C SER A 136 5.59 1.05 7.35
N ARG A 137 5.26 2.35 7.26
CA ARG A 137 4.95 3.22 8.40
C ARG A 137 3.61 3.91 8.21
N PHE A 138 2.86 4.03 9.29
CA PHE A 138 1.83 5.05 9.41
C PHE A 138 2.44 6.30 10.03
N VAL A 139 2.39 7.42 9.31
CA VAL A 139 2.86 8.73 9.78
C VAL A 139 1.64 9.64 9.94
N ASP A 140 1.44 10.23 11.11
CA ASP A 140 0.30 11.14 11.34
C ASP A 140 0.55 12.54 10.75
N GLY A 141 -0.49 13.38 10.77
CA GLY A 141 -0.43 14.77 10.28
C GLY A 141 0.41 15.72 11.14
N ARG A 142 1.15 15.21 12.13
CA ARG A 142 2.17 15.95 12.90
C ARG A 142 3.57 15.36 12.65
N GLY A 143 3.69 14.36 11.78
CA GLY A 143 4.94 13.67 11.47
C GLY A 143 5.37 12.64 12.52
N TRP A 144 4.47 12.16 13.39
CA TRP A 144 4.77 11.04 14.28
C TRP A 144 4.56 9.72 13.58
N GLU A 145 5.51 8.80 13.71
CA GLU A 145 5.34 7.42 13.27
C GLU A 145 4.54 6.65 14.35
N LEU A 146 3.31 6.26 14.02
CA LEU A 146 2.38 5.64 14.97
C LEU A 146 2.20 4.14 14.78
N LEU A 147 2.59 3.58 13.64
CA LEU A 147 2.54 2.14 13.38
C LEU A 147 3.69 1.73 12.46
N GLU A 148 4.34 0.62 12.79
CA GLU A 148 5.33 -0.06 11.96
C GLU A 148 4.78 -1.41 11.48
N HIS A 149 4.96 -1.73 10.21
CA HIS A 149 4.78 -3.09 9.74
C HIS A 149 5.98 -3.56 8.95
N GLN A 150 6.57 -4.67 9.39
CA GLN A 150 7.61 -5.38 8.68
C GLN A 150 6.99 -6.53 7.89
N LYS A 151 7.18 -6.52 6.59
CA LYS A 151 6.70 -7.57 5.69
C LYS A 151 7.23 -8.94 6.11
N ARG A 152 6.34 -9.92 6.17
CA ARG A 152 6.66 -11.31 6.52
C ARG A 152 6.81 -12.17 5.28
N GLY A 153 5.92 -12.02 4.31
CA GLY A 153 5.96 -12.74 3.04
C GLY A 153 7.11 -12.27 2.16
N ARG A 154 7.80 -13.21 1.50
CA ARG A 154 8.82 -12.87 0.48
C ARG A 154 8.20 -12.96 -0.89
N PHE A 155 8.36 -11.91 -1.70
CA PHE A 155 7.91 -12.00 -3.08
C PHE A 155 8.77 -13.00 -3.87
N ARG A 156 8.15 -13.73 -4.79
CA ARG A 156 8.80 -14.79 -5.56
C ARG A 156 8.66 -14.53 -7.05
N VAL A 157 9.78 -14.64 -7.77
CA VAL A 157 9.81 -14.58 -9.23
C VAL A 157 10.46 -15.83 -9.78
N THR A 158 9.93 -16.33 -10.89
CA THR A 158 10.57 -17.41 -11.64
C THR A 158 11.70 -16.86 -12.51
N ARG A 159 12.69 -17.69 -12.82
CA ARG A 159 13.75 -17.36 -13.79
C ARG A 159 13.22 -16.75 -15.10
N LYS A 160 12.10 -17.27 -15.62
CA LYS A 160 11.44 -16.74 -16.83
C LYS A 160 10.90 -15.32 -16.62
N GLN A 161 10.40 -15.02 -15.43
CA GLN A 161 9.94 -13.68 -15.09
C GLN A 161 11.11 -12.71 -14.92
N VAL A 162 12.25 -13.15 -14.39
CA VAL A 162 13.46 -12.31 -14.28
C VAL A 162 13.87 -11.76 -15.65
N GLY A 163 13.92 -12.61 -16.68
CA GLY A 163 14.20 -12.15 -18.06
C GLY A 163 13.27 -11.03 -18.54
N LYS A 164 11.95 -11.21 -18.33
CA LYS A 164 10.95 -10.18 -18.68
C LYS A 164 11.08 -8.91 -17.84
N LEU A 165 11.47 -9.04 -16.59
CA LEU A 165 11.63 -7.94 -15.65
C LEU A 165 12.92 -7.15 -15.94
N LEU A 166 13.99 -7.81 -16.40
CA LEU A 166 15.19 -7.16 -16.94
C LEU A 166 14.85 -6.28 -18.15
N ASP A 167 14.06 -6.80 -19.10
CA ASP A 167 13.64 -6.02 -20.29
C ASP A 167 12.82 -4.78 -19.92
N ARG A 168 12.19 -4.79 -18.75
CA ARG A 168 11.40 -3.66 -18.20
C ARG A 168 12.22 -2.74 -17.30
N GLY A 169 13.51 -3.01 -17.11
CA GLY A 169 14.39 -2.25 -16.23
C GLY A 169 14.13 -2.46 -14.74
N PHE A 170 13.39 -3.50 -14.35
CA PHE A 170 13.15 -3.80 -12.93
C PHE A 170 14.40 -4.35 -12.24
N PHE A 171 15.11 -5.26 -12.91
CA PHE A 171 16.43 -5.72 -12.46
C PHE A 171 17.53 -4.94 -13.18
N CYS A 172 18.61 -4.61 -12.47
CA CYS A 172 19.83 -4.12 -13.09
C CYS A 172 20.56 -5.29 -13.78
N ASP A 173 21.13 -5.06 -14.98
CA ASP A 173 21.98 -6.06 -15.65
C ASP A 173 23.44 -6.01 -15.13
N VAL A 174 23.60 -6.02 -13.81
CA VAL A 174 24.92 -6.00 -13.16
C VAL A 174 25.54 -7.39 -13.25
N GLY A 175 26.85 -7.45 -13.55
CA GLY A 175 27.59 -8.72 -13.63
C GLY A 175 27.11 -9.66 -14.73
N GLY A 176 26.54 -9.12 -15.82
CA GLY A 176 26.05 -9.90 -16.96
C GLY A 176 24.89 -10.83 -16.61
N LEU A 177 24.00 -10.39 -15.72
CA LEU A 177 22.82 -11.13 -15.30
C LEU A 177 22.04 -11.72 -16.49
N ARG A 178 21.88 -10.95 -17.58
CA ARG A 178 21.23 -11.43 -18.81
C ARG A 178 21.90 -12.67 -19.40
N ALA A 179 23.23 -12.70 -19.45
CA ALA A 179 24.01 -13.83 -19.96
C ALA A 179 23.94 -15.05 -19.03
N ARG A 180 23.76 -14.82 -17.74
CA ARG A 180 23.70 -15.87 -16.70
C ARG A 180 22.29 -16.29 -16.33
N LEU A 181 21.24 -15.78 -17.00
CA LEU A 181 19.84 -16.11 -16.72
C LEU A 181 19.58 -17.62 -16.61
N SER A 182 20.20 -18.43 -17.48
CA SER A 182 20.04 -19.89 -17.50
C SER A 182 20.60 -20.57 -16.25
N GLN A 183 21.55 -19.94 -15.56
CA GLN A 183 22.22 -20.46 -14.36
C GLN A 183 21.45 -20.11 -13.07
N LEU A 184 20.46 -19.21 -13.16
CA LEU A 184 19.65 -18.84 -12.00
C LEU A 184 18.79 -20.01 -11.50
N PRO A 185 18.51 -20.06 -10.18
CA PRO A 185 17.49 -20.96 -9.63
C PRO A 185 16.15 -20.78 -10.34
N VAL A 186 15.33 -21.85 -10.31
CA VAL A 186 13.99 -21.83 -10.94
C VAL A 186 13.12 -20.72 -10.35
N VAL A 187 13.22 -20.52 -9.03
CA VAL A 187 12.53 -19.49 -8.26
C VAL A 187 13.57 -18.70 -7.47
N ILE A 188 13.44 -17.39 -7.52
CA ILE A 188 14.26 -16.44 -6.79
C ILE A 188 13.33 -15.67 -5.86
N GLU A 189 13.75 -15.51 -4.60
CA GLU A 189 12.95 -14.88 -3.55
C GLU A 189 13.47 -13.49 -3.20
N GLU A 190 12.58 -12.64 -2.74
CA GLU A 190 12.95 -11.35 -2.15
C GLU A 190 13.83 -11.57 -0.91
N HIS A 191 15.02 -10.98 -0.93
CA HIS A 191 16.03 -11.13 0.10
C HIS A 191 15.79 -10.13 1.23
N ILE A 192 14.75 -10.40 2.03
CA ILE A 192 14.37 -9.62 3.20
C ILE A 192 14.30 -10.47 4.46
N GLU A 193 14.48 -9.84 5.61
CA GLU A 193 14.19 -10.45 6.90
C GLU A 193 12.67 -10.46 7.17
N PRO A 194 12.06 -11.61 7.52
CA PRO A 194 10.63 -11.68 7.74
C PRO A 194 10.21 -10.99 9.04
N GLY A 195 9.22 -10.11 8.95
CA GLY A 195 8.58 -9.53 10.13
C GLY A 195 7.95 -10.60 11.06
N THR A 196 8.01 -10.33 12.36
CA THR A 196 7.56 -11.26 13.41
C THR A 196 6.32 -10.80 14.18
N ARG A 197 5.86 -9.58 13.92
CA ARG A 197 4.80 -8.91 14.67
C ARG A 197 3.75 -8.34 13.72
N LEU A 198 2.55 -8.17 14.24
CA LEU A 198 1.48 -7.41 13.60
C LEU A 198 0.99 -6.37 14.60
N GLU A 199 1.23 -5.10 14.30
CA GLU A 199 0.79 -3.98 15.14
C GLU A 199 -0.63 -3.55 14.76
N LEU A 200 -1.37 -3.09 15.76
CA LEU A 200 -2.69 -2.50 15.60
C LEU A 200 -2.64 -1.06 16.11
N LEU A 201 -3.16 -0.15 15.31
CA LEU A 201 -3.28 1.26 15.65
C LEU A 201 -4.75 1.56 15.95
N GLU A 202 -5.05 1.85 17.21
CA GLU A 202 -6.36 2.35 17.61
C GLU A 202 -6.45 3.85 17.31
N ALA A 203 -7.43 4.24 16.50
CA ALA A 203 -7.72 5.63 16.19
C ALA A 203 -9.21 5.93 16.42
N ALA A 204 -9.57 7.21 16.34
CA ALA A 204 -10.97 7.65 16.42
C ALA A 204 -11.86 6.99 15.34
N ILE A 205 -11.24 6.55 14.24
CA ILE A 205 -11.89 5.82 13.15
C ILE A 205 -11.86 4.30 13.34
N GLY A 206 -11.56 3.79 14.53
CA GLY A 206 -11.42 2.36 14.78
C GLY A 206 -10.00 1.85 14.59
N GLN A 207 -9.87 0.53 14.53
CA GLN A 207 -8.61 -0.17 14.58
C GLN A 207 -8.03 -0.39 13.17
N MET A 208 -6.78 0.02 12.99
CA MET A 208 -6.06 -0.06 11.73
C MET A 208 -4.93 -1.07 11.80
N ALA A 209 -4.71 -1.79 10.70
CA ALA A 209 -3.56 -2.65 10.48
C ALA A 209 -2.98 -2.43 9.08
N VAL A 210 -1.69 -2.72 8.91
CA VAL A 210 -1.01 -2.69 7.61
C VAL A 210 -0.44 -4.07 7.30
N LEU A 211 -0.57 -4.52 6.06
CA LEU A 211 0.15 -5.66 5.51
C LEU A 211 0.84 -5.24 4.22
N ILE A 212 1.91 -5.92 3.81
CA ILE A 212 2.62 -5.58 2.58
C ILE A 212 2.57 -6.77 1.60
N CYS A 213 1.90 -6.56 0.48
CA CYS A 213 1.95 -7.42 -0.72
C CYS A 213 1.97 -8.93 -0.47
N ALA A 214 3.15 -9.55 -0.44
CA ALA A 214 3.33 -10.99 -0.25
C ALA A 214 2.74 -11.50 1.08
N ASP A 215 2.55 -10.64 2.09
CA ASP A 215 1.79 -10.99 3.29
C ASP A 215 0.37 -11.48 2.98
N ALA A 216 -0.24 -10.93 1.92
CA ALA A 216 -1.58 -11.27 1.46
C ALA A 216 -1.63 -12.46 0.49
N ILE A 217 -0.56 -12.70 -0.27
CA ILE A 217 -0.59 -13.59 -1.45
C ILE A 217 0.38 -14.77 -1.40
N ASP A 218 1.34 -14.76 -0.48
CA ASP A 218 2.28 -15.86 -0.31
C ASP A 218 1.67 -16.98 0.52
N ASP A 219 1.56 -18.21 0.02
CA ASP A 219 0.80 -19.27 0.71
C ASP A 219 1.25 -19.52 2.15
N VAL A 220 2.57 -19.53 2.42
CA VAL A 220 3.12 -19.81 3.74
C VAL A 220 2.78 -18.70 4.73
N SER A 221 3.03 -17.45 4.34
CA SER A 221 2.76 -16.29 5.20
C SER A 221 1.27 -15.96 5.28
N ARG A 222 0.53 -16.18 4.18
CA ARG A 222 -0.89 -15.88 4.02
C ARG A 222 -1.70 -16.58 5.07
N HIS A 223 -1.47 -17.86 5.34
CA HIS A 223 -2.27 -18.56 6.35
C HIS A 223 -2.11 -17.93 7.74
N GLN A 224 -0.88 -17.71 8.19
CA GLN A 224 -0.62 -17.22 9.55
C GLN A 224 -1.08 -15.78 9.76
N LEU A 225 -0.77 -14.88 8.83
CA LEU A 225 -1.15 -13.48 8.93
C LEU A 225 -2.64 -13.26 8.67
N ARG A 226 -3.25 -13.99 7.73
CA ARG A 226 -4.70 -13.94 7.52
C ARG A 226 -5.44 -14.43 8.74
N ASP A 227 -4.98 -15.50 9.39
CA ASP A 227 -5.64 -16.04 10.58
C ASP A 227 -5.46 -15.10 11.78
N ALA A 228 -4.31 -14.42 11.89
CA ALA A 228 -4.11 -13.35 12.88
C ALA A 228 -5.04 -12.15 12.64
N VAL A 229 -5.06 -11.58 11.42
CA VAL A 229 -5.96 -10.47 11.06
C VAL A 229 -7.43 -10.87 11.23
N ALA A 230 -7.76 -12.10 10.88
CA ALA A 230 -9.08 -12.67 11.08
C ALA A 230 -9.52 -12.76 12.53
N HIS A 231 -8.57 -13.01 13.44
CA HIS A 231 -8.82 -13.12 14.87
C HIS A 231 -8.90 -11.73 15.53
N LEU A 232 -7.97 -10.85 15.19
CA LEU A 232 -7.87 -9.49 15.72
C LEU A 232 -9.00 -8.58 15.18
N ARG A 233 -9.43 -8.83 13.94
CA ARG A 233 -10.51 -8.12 13.24
C ARG A 233 -10.34 -6.59 13.25
N PRO A 234 -9.23 -6.05 12.72
CA PRO A 234 -9.11 -4.61 12.55
C PRO A 234 -10.26 -4.10 11.67
N ASP A 235 -10.77 -2.92 11.97
CA ASP A 235 -11.80 -2.25 11.16
C ASP A 235 -11.25 -1.97 9.74
N PHE A 236 -9.98 -1.57 9.67
CA PHE A 236 -9.30 -1.21 8.44
C PHE A 236 -7.99 -1.96 8.25
N LEU A 237 -7.88 -2.63 7.11
CA LEU A 237 -6.65 -3.27 6.64
C LEU A 237 -6.13 -2.53 5.42
N PHE A 238 -4.97 -1.88 5.56
CA PHE A 238 -4.26 -1.25 4.45
C PHE A 238 -3.23 -2.20 3.85
N LEU A 239 -3.18 -2.26 2.53
CA LEU A 239 -2.34 -3.18 1.78
C LEU A 239 -1.57 -2.45 0.67
N PRO A 240 -0.44 -1.80 1.00
CA PRO A 240 0.57 -1.41 0.03
C PRO A 240 1.09 -2.64 -0.73
N ALA A 241 1.13 -2.56 -2.06
CA ALA A 241 1.56 -3.67 -2.89
C ALA A 241 2.35 -3.26 -4.13
N MET A 242 3.18 -4.19 -4.60
CA MET A 242 3.89 -4.13 -5.86
C MET A 242 3.87 -5.53 -6.49
N SER A 243 2.77 -5.88 -7.14
CA SER A 243 2.59 -7.22 -7.71
C SER A 243 1.73 -7.25 -8.98
N PRO A 244 2.09 -8.06 -9.99
CA PRO A 244 1.24 -8.30 -11.15
C PRO A 244 0.10 -9.31 -10.87
N LYS A 245 0.07 -9.96 -9.70
CA LYS A 245 -0.91 -11.02 -9.35
C LYS A 245 -2.13 -10.43 -8.65
N THR A 246 -2.87 -9.51 -9.29
CA THR A 246 -3.88 -8.75 -8.54
C THR A 246 -5.13 -9.55 -8.15
N ALA A 247 -5.40 -10.68 -8.82
CA ALA A 247 -6.54 -11.55 -8.50
C ALA A 247 -6.46 -12.13 -7.07
N LEU A 248 -5.25 -12.41 -6.58
CA LEU A 248 -5.08 -12.94 -5.21
C LEU A 248 -5.44 -11.90 -4.14
N PHE A 249 -5.32 -10.61 -4.45
CA PHE A 249 -5.80 -9.55 -3.56
C PHE A 249 -7.33 -9.46 -3.57
N ASP A 250 -7.97 -9.64 -4.73
CA ASP A 250 -9.44 -9.68 -4.83
C ASP A 250 -10.01 -10.84 -3.97
N GLU A 251 -9.33 -11.99 -3.93
CA GLU A 251 -9.67 -13.13 -3.06
C GLU A 251 -9.49 -12.81 -1.57
N LEU A 252 -8.36 -12.21 -1.18
CA LEU A 252 -8.12 -11.78 0.20
C LEU A 252 -9.21 -10.81 0.64
N THR A 253 -9.47 -9.78 -0.16
CA THR A 253 -10.48 -8.77 0.10
C THR A 253 -11.85 -9.40 0.34
N ALA A 254 -12.29 -10.32 -0.52
CA ALA A 254 -13.54 -11.06 -0.30
C ALA A 254 -13.54 -11.88 0.99
N SER A 255 -12.39 -12.44 1.37
CA SER A 255 -12.25 -13.18 2.63
C SER A 255 -12.30 -12.28 3.86
N MET A 256 -11.73 -11.08 3.80
CA MET A 256 -11.74 -10.11 4.90
C MET A 256 -13.13 -9.49 5.07
N GLU A 257 -13.83 -9.27 3.96
CA GLU A 257 -15.19 -8.77 3.97
C GLU A 257 -16.14 -9.69 4.76
N ARG A 258 -16.01 -11.02 4.62
CA ARG A 258 -16.79 -11.99 5.40
C ARG A 258 -16.54 -11.91 6.90
N ARG A 259 -15.44 -11.28 7.32
CA ARG A 259 -15.03 -11.11 8.71
C ARG A 259 -15.32 -9.69 9.24
N GLY A 260 -15.91 -8.84 8.41
CA GLY A 260 -16.19 -7.44 8.76
C GLY A 260 -14.94 -6.56 8.79
N VAL A 261 -13.87 -6.94 8.08
CA VAL A 261 -12.65 -6.15 7.94
C VAL A 261 -12.69 -5.41 6.60
N SER A 262 -12.67 -4.08 6.62
CA SER A 262 -12.62 -3.28 5.41
C SER A 262 -11.18 -3.23 4.88
N THR A 263 -10.99 -3.44 3.58
CA THR A 263 -9.65 -3.55 2.98
C THR A 263 -9.39 -2.46 1.96
N PHE A 264 -8.22 -1.84 2.04
CA PHE A 264 -7.75 -0.80 1.13
C PHE A 264 -6.45 -1.27 0.48
N PHE A 265 -6.53 -1.63 -0.80
CA PHE A 265 -5.40 -2.12 -1.58
C PHE A 265 -4.91 -1.05 -2.53
N VAL A 266 -3.61 -0.77 -2.52
CA VAL A 266 -2.96 0.13 -3.49
C VAL A 266 -1.71 -0.54 -4.06
N ASN A 267 -1.64 -0.62 -5.39
CA ASN A 267 -0.59 -1.30 -6.11
C ASN A 267 0.30 -0.32 -6.87
N ALA A 268 1.59 -0.61 -6.94
CA ALA A 268 2.54 0.20 -7.69
C ALA A 268 2.22 0.15 -9.18
N HIS A 269 2.08 1.32 -9.80
CA HIS A 269 1.73 1.43 -11.22
C HIS A 269 2.75 0.75 -12.14
N CYS A 270 4.02 0.73 -11.77
CA CYS A 270 5.13 0.23 -12.58
C CYS A 270 5.06 -1.27 -12.91
N LEU A 271 4.51 -2.08 -12.00
CA LEU A 271 4.37 -3.53 -12.16
C LEU A 271 2.98 -3.96 -12.63
N CYS A 272 2.05 -3.02 -12.80
CA CYS A 272 0.73 -3.29 -13.34
C CYS A 272 0.73 -3.15 -14.86
N PRO A 273 0.63 -4.25 -15.64
CA PRO A 273 0.16 -4.19 -17.01
C PRO A 273 -1.22 -3.56 -17.14
N ARG A 274 -1.54 -3.10 -18.35
CA ARG A 274 -2.89 -2.66 -18.70
C ARG A 274 -3.92 -3.72 -18.31
N GLY A 275 -5.00 -3.30 -17.66
CA GLY A 275 -6.06 -4.19 -17.18
C GLY A 275 -5.80 -4.83 -15.82
N GLN A 276 -4.68 -4.54 -15.14
CA GLN A 276 -4.45 -4.93 -13.75
C GLN A 276 -5.00 -3.87 -12.77
N THR A 277 -5.29 -4.31 -11.54
CA THR A 277 -5.79 -3.46 -10.46
C THR A 277 -4.68 -2.57 -9.88
N LEU A 278 -4.91 -1.26 -9.92
CA LEU A 278 -4.07 -0.23 -9.29
C LEU A 278 -4.52 0.08 -7.86
N ALA A 279 -5.84 0.07 -7.62
CA ALA A 279 -6.40 0.25 -6.30
C ALA A 279 -7.70 -0.55 -6.18
N ALA A 280 -7.99 -1.07 -5.00
CA ALA A 280 -9.27 -1.71 -4.70
C ALA A 280 -9.68 -1.42 -3.27
N VAL A 281 -11.00 -1.32 -3.08
CA VAL A 281 -11.59 -1.09 -1.78
C VAL A 281 -12.72 -2.08 -1.57
N CYS A 282 -12.80 -2.54 -0.32
CA CYS A 282 -13.92 -3.29 0.18
C CYS A 282 -14.38 -2.73 1.53
N LEU A 283 -15.55 -2.13 1.54
CA LEU A 283 -16.19 -1.45 2.65
C LEU A 283 -17.11 -2.43 3.38
N SER A 284 -16.53 -3.33 4.16
CA SER A 284 -17.29 -4.41 4.81
C SER A 284 -18.08 -3.96 6.05
N LEU A 285 -17.72 -2.82 6.62
CA LEU A 285 -18.41 -2.19 7.76
C LEU A 285 -19.75 -1.54 7.36
N PHE A 286 -19.99 -1.37 6.05
CA PHE A 286 -21.13 -0.67 5.47
C PHE A 286 -22.02 -1.71 4.75
N ARG A 287 -22.91 -2.38 5.50
CA ARG A 287 -23.78 -3.47 5.01
C ARG A 287 -25.27 -3.24 5.33
N GLY A 288 -25.69 -1.99 5.46
CA GLY A 288 -27.10 -1.62 5.45
C GLY A 288 -27.79 -2.05 4.16
N LYS A 289 -29.10 -2.30 4.25
CA LYS A 289 -29.93 -2.79 3.13
C LYS A 289 -29.98 -1.79 1.95
N ASP A 290 -29.65 -0.53 2.21
CA ASP A 290 -29.67 0.58 1.24
C ASP A 290 -28.26 1.14 0.94
N ASP A 291 -27.20 0.42 1.36
CA ASP A 291 -25.83 0.92 1.27
C ASP A 291 -25.26 0.83 -0.18
N PRO A 292 -24.40 1.78 -0.58
CA PRO A 292 -23.74 1.80 -1.90
C PRO A 292 -22.78 0.62 -2.10
N PRO A 293 -22.24 0.43 -3.34
CA PRO A 293 -21.36 -0.69 -3.65
C PRO A 293 -20.22 -0.84 -2.65
N THR A 294 -20.20 -1.95 -1.93
CA THR A 294 -19.18 -2.22 -0.92
C THR A 294 -17.84 -2.60 -1.53
N ARG A 295 -17.75 -2.82 -2.85
CA ARG A 295 -16.53 -3.30 -3.53
C ARG A 295 -16.30 -2.59 -4.86
N VAL A 296 -15.18 -1.86 -4.93
CA VAL A 296 -14.76 -1.11 -6.12
C VAL A 296 -13.29 -1.34 -6.40
N ARG A 297 -12.92 -1.36 -7.67
CA ARG A 297 -11.52 -1.39 -8.09
C ARG A 297 -11.25 -0.45 -9.25
N TRP A 298 -10.04 0.09 -9.27
CA TRP A 298 -9.51 0.88 -10.37
C TRP A 298 -8.48 0.03 -11.13
N ARG A 299 -8.72 -0.19 -12.42
CA ARG A 299 -7.77 -0.87 -13.32
C ARG A 299 -7.11 0.06 -14.31
N GLN A 300 -5.80 -0.14 -14.52
CA GLN A 300 -5.01 0.66 -15.45
C GLN A 300 -5.55 0.55 -16.89
N GLY A 301 -5.81 1.69 -17.53
CA GLY A 301 -6.32 1.76 -18.90
C GLY A 301 -7.76 1.27 -19.12
N VAL A 302 -8.48 0.93 -18.03
CA VAL A 302 -9.90 0.56 -18.07
C VAL A 302 -10.73 1.60 -17.31
N GLY A 303 -10.31 1.97 -16.10
CA GLY A 303 -11.04 2.89 -15.22
C GLY A 303 -11.61 2.20 -13.99
N LEU A 304 -12.72 2.74 -13.48
CA LEU A 304 -13.37 2.26 -12.26
C LEU A 304 -14.35 1.13 -12.56
N GLU A 305 -14.38 0.12 -11.71
CA GLU A 305 -15.30 -1.01 -11.77
C GLU A 305 -15.92 -1.25 -10.39
N GLU A 306 -17.20 -1.57 -10.36
CA GLU A 306 -17.93 -2.01 -9.16
C GLU A 306 -18.20 -3.51 -9.22
N TRP A 307 -18.23 -4.19 -8.08
CA TRP A 307 -18.66 -5.58 -8.00
C TRP A 307 -20.18 -5.67 -7.87
N ALA A 308 -20.83 -6.28 -8.86
CA ALA A 308 -22.26 -6.57 -8.82
C ALA A 308 -22.47 -7.93 -8.15
N SER A 309 -22.73 -7.93 -6.83
CA SER A 309 -22.87 -9.15 -6.02
C SER A 309 -23.88 -10.15 -6.58
N HIS A 310 -25.05 -9.67 -7.02
CA HIS A 310 -26.12 -10.49 -7.61
C HIS A 310 -25.71 -11.20 -8.91
N ALA A 311 -24.76 -10.64 -9.66
CA ALA A 311 -24.32 -11.16 -10.94
C ALA A 311 -22.95 -11.85 -10.85
N GLY A 312 -22.27 -11.77 -9.70
CA GLY A 312 -20.94 -12.35 -9.51
C GLY A 312 -19.90 -11.81 -10.50
N LEU A 313 -20.03 -10.55 -10.93
CA LEU A 313 -19.17 -9.97 -11.97
C LEU A 313 -18.85 -8.49 -11.72
N TRP A 314 -17.73 -8.06 -12.30
CA TRP A 314 -17.28 -6.66 -12.28
C TRP A 314 -17.95 -5.88 -13.39
N LYS A 315 -18.55 -4.74 -13.04
CA LYS A 315 -19.20 -3.82 -13.98
C LYS A 315 -18.41 -2.53 -14.07
N ARG A 316 -18.09 -2.10 -15.28
CA ARG A 316 -17.38 -0.84 -15.52
C ARG A 316 -18.30 0.35 -15.23
N LEU A 317 -17.80 1.30 -14.46
CA LEU A 317 -18.45 2.57 -14.18
C LEU A 317 -18.02 3.62 -15.21
N ARG A 318 -18.99 4.35 -15.77
CA ARG A 318 -18.71 5.46 -16.72
C ARG A 318 -18.13 6.67 -15.99
N GLN A 319 -18.60 6.92 -14.78
CA GLN A 319 -18.12 7.95 -13.87
C GLN A 319 -18.08 7.39 -12.44
N PRO A 320 -17.24 7.92 -11.54
CA PRO A 320 -17.33 7.61 -10.12
C PRO A 320 -18.75 7.90 -9.62
N VAL A 321 -19.29 6.99 -8.82
CA VAL A 321 -20.54 7.17 -8.10
C VAL A 321 -20.19 7.34 -6.63
N ALA A 322 -20.93 8.19 -5.90
CA ALA A 322 -20.76 8.29 -4.46
C ALA A 322 -20.82 6.88 -3.84
N PRO A 323 -19.90 6.55 -2.92
CA PRO A 323 -18.95 7.45 -2.25
C PRO A 323 -17.55 7.60 -2.91
N PHE A 324 -17.38 7.16 -4.16
CA PHE A 324 -16.08 7.14 -4.83
C PHE A 324 -15.86 8.38 -5.68
N SER A 325 -14.65 8.93 -5.65
CA SER A 325 -14.22 10.03 -6.51
C SER A 325 -12.74 9.87 -6.91
N TRP A 326 -12.17 10.86 -7.59
CA TRP A 326 -10.77 10.85 -8.02
C TRP A 326 -10.01 11.99 -7.38
N LEU A 327 -8.81 11.70 -6.88
CA LEU A 327 -7.80 12.73 -6.68
C LEU A 327 -7.20 13.06 -8.05
N ARG A 328 -7.48 14.26 -8.56
CA ARG A 328 -7.13 14.68 -9.93
C ARG A 328 -5.97 15.65 -9.90
N GLY A 329 -4.92 15.30 -10.62
CA GLY A 329 -3.80 16.21 -10.87
C GLY A 329 -3.99 17.03 -12.16
N PRO A 330 -2.94 17.76 -12.55
CA PRO A 330 -2.93 18.55 -13.79
C PRO A 330 -3.37 17.73 -15.01
N ARG A 331 -4.12 18.37 -15.92
CA ARG A 331 -4.68 17.75 -17.13
C ARG A 331 -5.60 16.56 -16.85
N GLU A 332 -6.37 16.60 -15.76
CA GLU A 332 -7.32 15.55 -15.38
C GLU A 332 -6.68 14.17 -15.12
N LYS A 333 -5.38 14.15 -14.82
CA LYS A 333 -4.65 12.91 -14.54
C LYS A 333 -5.16 12.33 -13.22
N ARG A 334 -5.62 11.09 -13.23
CA ARG A 334 -6.04 10.37 -12.03
C ARG A 334 -4.81 9.97 -11.21
N LEU A 335 -4.65 10.57 -10.04
CA LEU A 335 -3.53 10.32 -9.13
C LEU A 335 -3.88 9.40 -7.97
N GLY A 336 -5.16 9.33 -7.59
CA GLY A 336 -5.64 8.42 -6.56
C GLY A 336 -7.13 8.16 -6.64
N LEU A 337 -7.55 6.98 -6.18
CA LEU A 337 -8.97 6.67 -5.94
C LEU A 337 -9.35 7.18 -4.56
N VAL A 338 -10.30 8.10 -4.48
CA VAL A 338 -10.80 8.64 -3.21
C VAL A 338 -12.05 7.87 -2.83
N VAL A 339 -12.11 7.49 -1.55
CA VAL A 339 -13.26 6.83 -0.94
C VAL A 339 -13.73 7.69 0.21
N ASP A 340 -15.01 8.05 0.16
CA ASP A 340 -15.70 8.73 1.25
C ASP A 340 -16.42 7.69 2.14
N LEU A 341 -16.08 7.63 3.42
CA LEU A 341 -16.75 6.74 4.35
C LEU A 341 -18.11 7.32 4.83
N GLY A 342 -18.38 8.61 4.53
CA GLY A 342 -19.64 9.31 4.73
C GLY A 342 -20.11 9.37 6.18
N ALA A 343 -21.41 9.68 6.35
CA ALA A 343 -22.12 9.70 7.64
C ALA A 343 -22.38 8.29 8.23
N TYR A 344 -21.95 7.25 7.54
CA TYR A 344 -22.18 5.86 7.93
C TYR A 344 -21.14 5.34 8.93
N TRP A 345 -20.24 6.23 9.37
CA TRP A 345 -19.35 6.05 10.50
C TRP A 345 -20.14 6.10 11.82
N ARG A 346 -19.96 5.10 12.70
CA ARG A 346 -20.71 4.93 13.96
C ARG A 346 -20.07 5.66 15.13
#